data_AF-A0A7K4FAM3-F1
#
_entry.id   AF-A0A7K4FAM3-F1
#
_cell.length_a   1.000
_cell.length_b   1.000
_cell.length_c   1.000
_cell.angle_alpha   90.00
_cell.angle_beta   90.00
_cell.angle_gamma   90.00
#
_symmetry.space_group_name_H-M   'P 1'
#
loop_
_entity.id
_entity.type
_entity.pdbx_description
1 polymer ?
#
loop_
_entity_poly.entity_id
_entity_poly.type
_entity_poly.pdbx_seq_one_letter_code
_entity_poly.pdbx_strand_id
1 'polypeptide(L)'
;MLRKTDNVSIRIDSELSSKLHQKCTEQKISLNTLINHLLENQVNWHELTTEMGWVSMFRTTFREISDSISKEKIQKIAKTTGVSDFKNALNYIYGYIELDSILDLFKKRCLNMNVQYREMKVNGKHKIIIQHDLGENWPFFVVSQMNVILNEIGFRIMNEECNKQGFSFEIAKTEDL
;
A
#
# COMPACT_ATOMS: atom_id res chain seq x y z
N MET A 1 -14.77 -8.73 -20.13
CA MET A 1 -13.87 -9.06 -21.26
C MET A 1 -12.78 -9.99 -20.74
N LEU A 2 -12.54 -11.11 -21.42
CA LEU A 2 -11.36 -11.94 -21.15
C LEU A 2 -10.09 -11.12 -21.47
N ARG A 3 -9.09 -11.12 -20.58
CA ARG A 3 -7.80 -10.47 -20.87
C ARG A 3 -7.16 -11.17 -22.07
N LYS A 4 -6.62 -10.41 -23.01
CA LYS A 4 -5.80 -10.95 -24.09
C LYS A 4 -4.51 -11.50 -23.48
N THR A 5 -4.09 -12.69 -23.90
CA THR A 5 -2.87 -13.35 -23.42
C THR A 5 -1.94 -13.62 -24.58
N ASP A 6 -0.64 -13.37 -24.39
CA ASP A 6 0.40 -13.67 -25.36
C ASP A 6 1.28 -14.83 -24.85
N ASN A 7 1.78 -15.66 -25.77
CA ASN A 7 2.67 -16.77 -25.43
C ASN A 7 4.12 -16.28 -25.35
N VAL A 8 4.76 -16.52 -24.21
CA VAL A 8 6.17 -16.17 -23.97
C VAL A 8 6.94 -17.45 -23.63
N SER A 9 8.02 -17.73 -24.36
CA SER A 9 8.92 -18.86 -24.11
C SER A 9 10.25 -18.35 -23.55
N ILE A 10 10.59 -18.76 -22.34
CA ILE A 10 11.82 -18.36 -21.63
C ILE A 10 12.66 -19.58 -21.24
N ARG A 11 13.98 -19.41 -21.28
CA ARG A 11 14.91 -20.35 -20.65
C ARG A 11 15.24 -19.83 -19.27
N ILE A 12 15.11 -20.67 -18.26
CA ILE A 12 15.46 -20.36 -16.88
C ILE A 12 16.43 -21.40 -16.37
N ASP A 13 17.28 -20.98 -15.43
CA ASP A 13 18.17 -21.88 -14.72
C ASP A 13 17.38 -23.02 -14.04
N SER A 14 17.93 -24.23 -14.04
CA SER A 14 17.25 -25.42 -13.52
C SER A 14 17.02 -25.38 -12.01
N GLU A 15 17.91 -24.76 -11.25
CA GLU A 15 17.75 -24.57 -9.81
C GLU A 15 16.63 -23.56 -9.54
N LEU A 16 16.60 -22.46 -10.29
CA LEU A 16 15.52 -21.48 -10.23
C LEU A 16 14.16 -22.11 -10.58
N SER A 17 14.10 -22.91 -11.66
CA SER A 17 12.90 -23.64 -12.05
C SER A 17 12.37 -24.52 -10.91
N SER A 18 13.27 -25.28 -10.27
CA SER A 18 12.92 -26.14 -9.14
C SER A 18 12.34 -25.35 -7.96
N LYS A 19 12.95 -24.21 -7.61
CA LYS A 19 12.45 -23.31 -6.55
C LYS A 19 11.07 -22.72 -6.88
N LEU A 20 10.83 -22.35 -8.13
CA LEU A 20 9.52 -21.85 -8.57
C LEU A 20 8.44 -22.93 -8.48
N HIS A 21 8.74 -24.16 -8.89
CA HIS A 21 7.83 -25.29 -8.76
C HIS A 21 7.50 -25.66 -7.30
N GLN A 22 8.48 -25.57 -6.40
CA GLN A 22 8.25 -25.73 -4.97
C GLN A 22 7.25 -24.68 -4.46
N LYS A 23 7.48 -23.40 -4.78
CA LYS A 23 6.56 -22.31 -4.40
C LYS A 23 5.15 -22.51 -4.96
N CYS A 24 5.02 -23.00 -6.20
CA CYS A 24 3.72 -23.32 -6.79
C CYS A 24 2.97 -24.37 -5.98
N THR A 25 3.69 -25.39 -5.49
CA THR A 25 3.12 -26.46 -4.65
C THR A 25 2.66 -25.93 -3.31
N GLU A 26 3.48 -25.11 -2.64
CA GLU A 26 3.17 -24.48 -1.35
C GLU A 26 1.95 -23.56 -1.45
N GLN A 27 1.85 -22.78 -2.53
CA GLN A 27 0.78 -21.80 -2.76
C GLN A 27 -0.45 -22.39 -3.46
N LYS A 28 -0.38 -23.65 -3.93
CA LYS A 28 -1.42 -24.32 -4.72
C LYS A 28 -1.84 -23.54 -5.97
N ILE A 29 -0.87 -22.96 -6.68
CA ILE A 29 -1.09 -22.21 -7.93
C ILE A 29 -0.29 -22.81 -9.07
N SER A 30 -0.70 -22.51 -10.32
CA SER A 30 0.08 -22.92 -11.49
C SER A 30 1.37 -22.11 -11.64
N LEU A 31 2.37 -22.67 -12.32
CA LEU A 31 3.60 -21.95 -12.65
C LEU A 31 3.31 -20.68 -13.47
N ASN A 32 2.36 -20.75 -14.40
CA ASN A 32 1.95 -19.58 -15.18
C ASN A 32 1.36 -18.48 -14.28
N THR A 33 0.54 -18.85 -13.30
CA THR A 33 -0.03 -17.91 -12.32
C THR A 33 1.08 -17.25 -11.50
N LEU A 34 2.03 -18.04 -10.98
CA LEU A 34 3.16 -17.53 -10.20
C LEU A 34 4.02 -16.58 -11.05
N ILE A 35 4.39 -16.96 -12.27
CA ILE A 35 5.22 -16.14 -13.16
C ILE A 35 4.51 -14.82 -13.49
N ASN A 36 3.23 -14.86 -13.85
CA ASN A 36 2.48 -13.63 -14.13
C ASN A 36 2.45 -12.71 -12.89
N HIS A 37 2.19 -13.24 -11.69
CA HIS A 37 2.22 -12.43 -10.48
C HIS A 37 3.60 -11.83 -10.18
N LEU A 38 4.68 -12.58 -10.39
CA LEU A 38 6.05 -12.08 -10.20
C LEU A 38 6.40 -10.97 -11.20
N LEU A 39 6.05 -11.14 -12.47
CA LEU A 39 6.28 -10.14 -13.52
C LEU A 39 5.40 -8.90 -13.31
N GLU A 40 4.12 -9.09 -12.95
CA GLU A 40 3.22 -7.99 -12.59
C GLU A 40 3.77 -7.19 -11.41
N ASN A 41 4.29 -7.86 -10.36
CA ASN A 41 4.84 -7.17 -9.20
C ASN A 41 6.18 -6.48 -9.51
N GLN A 42 6.99 -7.05 -10.38
CA GLN A 42 8.24 -6.45 -10.83
C GLN A 42 8.00 -5.10 -11.50
N VAL A 43 7.11 -5.06 -12.50
CA VAL A 43 6.84 -3.85 -13.29
C VAL A 43 5.99 -2.85 -12.52
N ASN A 44 4.94 -3.30 -11.83
CA ASN A 44 3.98 -2.39 -11.20
C ASN A 44 4.38 -1.94 -9.78
N TRP A 45 5.48 -2.45 -9.22
CA TRP A 45 5.91 -2.09 -7.88
C TRP A 45 7.41 -2.01 -7.72
N HIS A 46 8.17 -3.08 -7.98
CA HIS A 46 9.60 -3.09 -7.66
C HIS A 46 10.40 -2.07 -8.47
N GLU A 47 10.17 -1.95 -9.78
CA GLU A 47 10.84 -0.95 -10.61
C GLU A 47 10.51 0.46 -10.14
N LEU A 48 9.22 0.78 -10.00
CA LEU A 48 8.74 2.09 -9.57
C LEU A 48 9.30 2.49 -8.20
N THR A 49 9.21 1.61 -7.21
CA THR A 49 9.72 1.89 -5.85
C THR A 49 11.24 2.08 -5.81
N THR A 50 11.98 1.37 -6.67
CA THR A 50 13.44 1.55 -6.81
C THR A 50 13.78 2.92 -7.40
N GLU A 51 13.12 3.30 -8.50
CA GLU A 51 13.32 4.60 -9.16
C GLU A 51 12.96 5.77 -8.24
N MET A 52 11.95 5.59 -7.39
CA MET A 52 11.50 6.57 -6.41
C MET A 52 12.35 6.63 -5.12
N GLY A 53 13.37 5.77 -4.97
CA GLY A 53 14.24 5.76 -3.80
C GLY A 53 13.56 5.26 -2.52
N TRP A 54 12.57 4.37 -2.63
CA TRP A 54 11.95 3.77 -1.44
C TRP A 54 12.93 2.86 -0.72
N VAL A 55 12.96 2.96 0.60
CA VAL A 55 13.88 2.17 1.43
C VAL A 55 13.15 0.97 2.03
N SER A 56 13.71 -0.21 1.83
CA SER A 56 13.30 -1.42 2.53
C SER A 56 14.03 -1.54 3.87
N MET A 57 13.32 -1.92 4.93
CA MET A 57 13.90 -2.20 6.24
C MET A 57 13.17 -3.32 6.97
N PHE A 58 13.83 -3.91 7.97
CA PHE A 58 13.19 -4.93 8.81
C PHE A 58 12.03 -4.32 9.61
N ARG A 59 10.91 -5.05 9.65
CA ARG A 59 9.68 -4.65 10.35
C ARG A 59 9.92 -4.29 11.82
N THR A 60 10.71 -5.08 12.52
CA THR A 60 11.03 -4.88 13.94
C THR A 60 11.82 -3.59 14.15
N THR A 61 12.81 -3.32 13.30
CA THR A 61 13.56 -2.05 13.32
C THR A 61 12.68 -0.86 12.98
N PHE A 62 11.79 -0.98 11.99
CA PHE A 62 10.85 0.09 11.64
C PHE A 62 9.96 0.45 12.83
N ARG A 63 9.41 -0.56 13.50
CA ARG A 63 8.56 -0.41 14.67
C ARG A 63 9.29 0.32 15.80
N GLU A 64 10.48 -0.16 16.15
CA GLU A 64 11.27 0.44 17.24
C GLU A 64 11.57 1.92 16.96
N ILE A 65 12.00 2.24 15.73
CA ILE A 65 12.26 3.62 15.32
C ILE A 65 10.97 4.44 15.36
N SER A 66 9.89 3.94 14.76
CA SER A 66 8.60 4.61 14.71
C SER A 66 8.07 4.92 16.10
N ASP A 67 8.06 3.93 17.00
CA ASP A 67 7.48 4.04 18.34
C ASP A 67 8.37 4.83 19.31
N SER A 68 9.67 4.99 19.02
CA SER A 68 10.55 5.91 19.76
C SER A 68 10.25 7.40 19.53
N ILE A 69 9.51 7.74 18.47
CA ILE A 69 9.16 9.12 18.11
C ILE A 69 7.89 9.55 18.86
N SER A 70 7.81 10.79 19.32
CA SER A 70 6.56 11.27 19.94
C SER A 70 5.41 11.30 18.94
N LYS A 71 4.18 11.10 19.42
CA LYS A 71 2.97 11.15 18.59
C LYS A 71 2.87 12.45 17.79
N GLU A 72 3.15 13.59 18.41
CA GLU A 72 3.08 14.90 17.77
C GLU A 72 4.12 15.02 16.65
N LYS A 73 5.32 14.48 16.88
CA LYS A 73 6.41 14.52 15.91
C LYS A 73 6.13 13.60 14.72
N ILE A 74 5.60 12.39 14.93
CA ILE A 74 5.27 11.49 13.82
C ILE A 74 4.13 12.06 12.97
N GLN A 75 3.10 12.68 13.59
CA GLN A 75 2.03 13.36 12.87
C GLN A 75 2.55 14.57 12.09
N LYS A 76 3.50 15.34 12.65
CA LYS A 76 4.14 16.44 11.93
C LYS A 76 4.90 15.94 10.69
N ILE A 77 5.72 14.89 10.84
CA ILE A 77 6.45 14.29 9.70
C ILE A 77 5.48 13.80 8.63
N ALA A 78 4.39 13.13 9.05
CA ALA A 78 3.36 12.65 8.14
C ALA A 78 2.75 13.79 7.33
N LYS A 79 2.39 14.91 7.97
CA LYS A 79 1.76 16.08 7.33
C LYS A 79 2.72 16.92 6.48
N THR A 80 4.04 16.75 6.64
CA THR A 80 5.05 17.48 5.86
C THR A 80 5.70 16.57 4.82
N THR A 81 6.77 15.88 5.19
CA THR A 81 7.59 15.08 4.29
C THR A 81 6.81 13.87 3.81
N GLY A 82 6.04 13.22 4.69
CA GLY A 82 5.18 12.11 4.31
C GLY A 82 4.19 12.48 3.20
N VAL A 83 3.50 13.62 3.32
CA VAL A 83 2.58 14.11 2.28
C VAL A 83 3.32 14.42 0.99
N SER A 84 4.46 15.11 1.07
CA SER A 84 5.29 15.43 -0.10
C SER A 84 5.73 14.17 -0.85
N ASP A 85 6.24 13.18 -0.15
CA ASP A 85 6.72 11.93 -0.74
C ASP A 85 5.58 11.14 -1.39
N PHE A 86 4.41 11.09 -0.75
CA PHE A 86 3.25 10.39 -1.29
C PHE A 86 2.68 11.10 -2.53
N LYS A 87 2.63 12.44 -2.54
CA LYS A 87 2.23 13.22 -3.73
C LYS A 87 3.21 13.03 -4.88
N ASN A 88 4.51 13.02 -4.60
CA ASN A 88 5.53 12.72 -5.60
C ASN A 88 5.32 11.32 -6.21
N ALA A 89 4.99 10.33 -5.38
CA ALA A 89 4.66 8.98 -5.84
C ALA A 89 3.41 8.92 -6.71
N LEU A 90 2.34 9.62 -6.32
CA LEU A 90 1.12 9.67 -7.12
C LEU A 90 1.37 10.29 -8.50
N ASN A 91 2.08 11.42 -8.54
CA ASN A 91 2.41 12.08 -9.80
C ASN A 91 3.35 11.23 -10.67
N TYR A 92 4.33 10.55 -10.08
CA TYR A 92 5.26 9.71 -10.83
C TYR A 92 4.57 8.47 -11.43
N ILE A 93 3.74 7.80 -10.64
CA ILE A 93 3.14 6.51 -11.02
C ILE A 93 1.88 6.69 -11.89
N TYR A 94 1.04 7.68 -11.58
CA TYR A 94 -0.26 7.86 -12.23
C TYR A 94 -0.33 9.13 -13.09
N GLY A 95 0.48 10.15 -12.79
CA GLY A 95 0.39 11.46 -13.43
C GLY A 95 -0.72 12.36 -12.91
N TYR A 96 -1.50 11.91 -11.93
CA TYR A 96 -2.61 12.65 -11.32
C TYR A 96 -2.85 12.24 -9.85
N ILE A 97 -3.52 13.13 -9.11
CA ILE A 97 -3.88 12.94 -7.70
C ILE A 97 -5.40 13.00 -7.58
N GLU A 98 -6.03 11.84 -7.58
CA GLU A 98 -7.47 11.67 -7.39
C GLU A 98 -7.73 10.54 -6.38
N LEU A 99 -8.99 10.38 -5.93
CA LEU A 99 -9.32 9.42 -4.88
C LEU A 99 -8.90 7.99 -5.25
N ASP A 100 -9.10 7.59 -6.50
CA ASP A 100 -8.75 6.25 -6.97
C ASP A 100 -7.24 6.02 -7.00
N SER A 101 -6.43 6.97 -7.49
CA SER A 101 -4.97 6.85 -7.50
C SER A 101 -4.39 6.85 -6.08
N ILE A 102 -4.94 7.66 -5.18
CA ILE A 102 -4.59 7.66 -3.75
C ILE A 102 -4.86 6.29 -3.12
N LEU A 103 -6.07 5.74 -3.31
CA LEU A 103 -6.47 4.47 -2.73
C LEU A 103 -5.69 3.29 -3.32
N ASP A 104 -5.47 3.27 -4.63
CA ASP A 104 -4.71 2.22 -5.31
C ASP A 104 -3.25 2.21 -4.85
N LEU A 105 -2.58 3.37 -4.81
CA LEU A 105 -1.21 3.45 -4.32
C LEU A 105 -1.09 3.04 -2.85
N PHE A 106 -2.02 3.50 -2.02
CA PHE A 106 -2.02 3.17 -0.60
C PHE A 106 -2.27 1.67 -0.36
N LYS A 107 -3.18 1.06 -1.12
CA LYS A 107 -3.42 -0.39 -1.12
C LYS A 107 -2.17 -1.16 -1.55
N LYS A 108 -1.53 -0.78 -2.66
CA LYS A 108 -0.28 -1.39 -3.13
C LYS A 108 0.81 -1.30 -2.07
N ARG A 109 0.96 -0.15 -1.40
CA ARG A 109 1.90 0.03 -0.28
C ARG A 109 1.59 -0.94 0.88
N CYS A 110 0.33 -1.04 1.30
CA CYS A 110 -0.05 -1.96 2.39
C CYS A 110 0.25 -3.42 2.04
N LEU A 111 -0.16 -3.88 0.86
CA LEU A 111 0.04 -5.27 0.44
C LEU A 111 1.53 -5.63 0.34
N ASN A 112 2.36 -4.72 -0.20
CA ASN A 112 3.81 -4.94 -0.28
C ASN A 112 4.51 -4.88 1.08
N MET A 113 3.94 -4.17 2.06
CA MET A 113 4.39 -4.22 3.45
C MET A 113 3.82 -5.43 4.22
N ASN A 114 3.15 -6.37 3.55
CA ASN A 114 2.44 -7.49 4.16
C ASN A 114 1.47 -7.04 5.27
N VAL A 115 0.76 -5.95 5.02
CA VAL A 115 -0.30 -5.40 5.87
C VAL A 115 -1.65 -5.82 5.29
N GLN A 116 -2.54 -6.29 6.15
CA GLN A 116 -3.89 -6.67 5.72
C GLN A 116 -4.68 -5.40 5.44
N TYR A 117 -5.20 -5.30 4.22
CA TYR A 117 -5.97 -4.16 3.76
C TYR A 117 -7.33 -4.64 3.26
N ARG A 118 -8.40 -4.05 3.77
CA ARG A 118 -9.77 -4.26 3.29
C ARG A 118 -10.42 -2.92 3.01
N GLU A 119 -10.99 -2.81 1.82
CA GLU A 119 -11.85 -1.70 1.42
C GLU A 119 -13.28 -2.22 1.26
N MET A 120 -14.25 -1.49 1.79
CA MET A 120 -15.68 -1.79 1.65
C MET A 120 -16.47 -0.49 1.47
N LYS A 121 -17.67 -0.58 0.88
CA LYS A 121 -18.62 0.53 0.82
C LYS A 121 -19.64 0.40 1.94
N VAL A 122 -19.73 1.40 2.82
CA VAL A 122 -20.71 1.48 3.91
C VAL A 122 -21.48 2.80 3.73
N ASN A 123 -22.79 2.74 3.54
CA ASN A 123 -23.64 3.92 3.34
C ASN A 123 -23.12 4.88 2.23
N GLY A 124 -22.60 4.33 1.13
CA GLY A 124 -22.02 5.11 0.03
C GLY A 124 -20.60 5.65 0.27
N LYS A 125 -20.04 5.48 1.48
CA LYS A 125 -18.69 5.91 1.86
C LYS A 125 -17.68 4.77 1.74
N HIS A 126 -16.44 5.09 1.40
CA HIS A 126 -15.34 4.11 1.41
C HIS A 126 -14.89 3.91 2.86
N LYS A 127 -15.04 2.69 3.40
CA LYS A 127 -14.48 2.30 4.69
C LYS A 127 -13.24 1.45 4.47
N ILE A 128 -12.13 1.93 5.02
CA ILE A 128 -10.83 1.27 4.97
C ILE A 128 -10.56 0.62 6.33
N ILE A 129 -10.20 -0.66 6.32
CA ILE A 129 -9.87 -1.43 7.52
C ILE A 129 -8.48 -2.03 7.32
N ILE A 130 -7.60 -1.80 8.29
CA ILE A 130 -6.19 -2.19 8.23
C ILE A 130 -5.83 -2.97 9.47
N GLN A 131 -5.23 -4.15 9.29
CA GLN A 131 -4.58 -4.89 10.37
C GLN A 131 -3.08 -4.98 10.09
N HIS A 132 -2.29 -4.59 11.08
CA HIS A 132 -0.84 -4.46 10.91
C HIS A 132 -0.11 -4.74 12.22
N ASP A 133 1.19 -4.98 12.07
CA ASP A 133 2.13 -5.14 13.18
C ASP A 133 3.35 -4.24 12.91
N LEU A 134 3.11 -2.92 12.93
CA LEU A 134 4.06 -1.86 12.52
C LEU A 134 4.32 -0.83 13.61
N GLY A 135 3.78 -1.02 14.81
CA GLY A 135 3.92 -0.11 15.93
C GLY A 135 2.72 0.80 16.14
N GLU A 136 2.65 1.38 17.34
CA GLU A 136 1.56 2.24 17.80
C GLU A 136 1.52 3.58 17.05
N ASN A 137 2.66 4.02 16.52
CA ASN A 137 2.77 5.28 15.79
C ASN A 137 2.38 5.21 14.31
N TRP A 138 2.33 4.00 13.73
CA TRP A 138 2.02 3.84 12.30
C TRP A 138 0.61 4.30 11.91
N PRO A 139 -0.47 4.00 12.66
CA PRO A 139 -1.80 4.55 12.41
C PRO A 139 -1.81 6.08 12.36
N PHE A 140 -1.15 6.73 13.34
CA PHE A 140 -1.10 8.19 13.40
C PHE A 140 -0.36 8.80 12.20
N PHE A 141 0.69 8.15 11.71
CA PHE A 141 1.37 8.54 10.48
C PHE A 141 0.43 8.44 9.28
N VAL A 142 -0.19 7.27 9.07
CA VAL A 142 -1.05 7.00 7.92
C VAL A 142 -2.26 7.94 7.89
N VAL A 143 -3.01 8.02 8.99
CA VAL A 143 -4.22 8.83 9.04
C VAL A 143 -3.89 10.31 8.85
N SER A 144 -2.80 10.80 9.45
CA SER A 144 -2.39 12.19 9.28
C SER A 144 -1.98 12.52 7.85
N GLN A 145 -1.24 11.63 7.19
CA GLN A 145 -0.84 11.77 5.78
C GLN A 145 -2.06 11.74 4.86
N MET A 146 -2.91 10.72 5.01
CA MET A 146 -4.09 10.51 4.18
C MET A 146 -5.10 11.64 4.34
N ASN A 147 -5.34 12.12 5.55
CA ASN A 147 -6.31 13.20 5.79
C ASN A 147 -5.88 14.51 5.09
N VAL A 148 -4.58 14.83 5.07
CA VAL A 148 -4.10 16.02 4.35
C VAL A 148 -4.35 15.91 2.86
N ILE A 149 -3.97 14.79 2.25
CA ILE A 149 -4.06 14.61 0.79
C ILE A 149 -5.51 14.49 0.33
N LEU A 150 -6.37 13.80 1.09
CA LEU A 150 -7.80 13.72 0.79
C LEU A 150 -8.46 15.09 0.87
N ASN A 151 -8.11 15.92 1.86
CA ASN A 151 -8.68 17.26 2.00
C ASN A 151 -8.37 18.16 0.80
N GLU A 152 -7.19 18.03 0.19
CA GLU A 152 -6.82 18.79 -1.01
C GLU A 152 -7.72 18.49 -2.22
N ILE A 153 -8.33 17.31 -2.27
CA ILE A 153 -9.20 16.86 -3.38
C ILE A 153 -10.68 16.78 -2.99
N GLY A 154 -11.08 17.44 -1.89
CA GLY A 154 -12.48 17.55 -1.48
C GLY A 154 -13.04 16.32 -0.75
N PHE A 155 -12.19 15.47 -0.17
CA PHE A 155 -12.57 14.35 0.68
C PHE A 155 -12.00 14.52 2.09
N ARG A 156 -12.57 13.85 3.09
CA ARG A 156 -12.00 13.84 4.45
C ARG A 156 -12.15 12.50 5.15
N ILE A 157 -11.26 12.26 6.11
CA ILE A 157 -11.34 11.10 7.00
C ILE A 157 -12.38 11.36 8.10
N MET A 158 -13.22 10.37 8.35
CA MET A 158 -14.25 10.34 9.39
C MET A 158 -14.21 9.00 10.14
N ASN A 159 -14.82 8.95 11.32
CA ASN A 159 -15.05 7.71 12.08
C ASN A 159 -13.76 6.88 12.25
N GLU A 160 -12.67 7.55 12.63
CA GLU A 160 -11.40 6.88 12.91
C GLU A 160 -11.55 6.00 14.16
N GLU A 161 -11.22 4.73 14.01
CA GLU A 161 -11.18 3.75 15.09
C GLU A 161 -9.79 3.11 15.10
N CYS A 162 -9.10 3.12 16.24
CA CYS A 162 -7.79 2.49 16.40
C CYS A 162 -7.81 1.51 17.57
N ASN A 163 -7.21 0.34 17.38
CA ASN A 163 -7.02 -0.67 18.40
C ASN A 163 -5.61 -1.29 18.29
N LYS A 164 -5.27 -2.22 19.19
CA LYS A 164 -3.92 -2.83 19.24
C LYS A 164 -3.53 -3.63 17.99
N GLN A 165 -4.49 -4.08 17.20
CA GLN A 165 -4.29 -4.97 16.04
C GLN A 165 -4.40 -4.22 14.72
N GLY A 166 -4.86 -2.96 14.74
CA GLY A 166 -5.12 -2.21 13.53
C GLY A 166 -5.97 -0.97 13.73
N PHE A 167 -6.36 -0.37 12.62
CA PHE A 167 -7.20 0.82 12.59
C PHE A 167 -8.12 0.82 11.37
N SER A 168 -9.18 1.61 11.46
CA SER A 168 -10.10 1.82 10.36
C SER A 168 -10.56 3.27 10.31
N PHE A 169 -11.00 3.69 9.13
CA PHE A 169 -11.56 5.01 8.91
C PHE A 169 -12.48 5.00 7.69
N GLU A 170 -13.37 5.99 7.64
CA GLU A 170 -14.26 6.24 6.51
C GLU A 170 -13.82 7.47 5.74
N ILE A 171 -14.02 7.46 4.42
CA ILE A 171 -13.76 8.59 3.54
C ILE A 171 -15.10 9.12 3.04
N ALA A 172 -15.35 10.40 3.27
CA ALA A 172 -16.54 11.10 2.83
C ALA A 172 -16.16 12.33 2.00
N LYS A 173 -17.00 12.73 1.04
CA LYS A 173 -16.85 14.02 0.37
C LYS A 173 -17.14 15.14 1.36
N THR A 174 -16.36 16.21 1.29
CA THR A 174 -16.50 17.35 2.20
C THR A 174 -17.87 18.03 2.07
N GLU A 175 -18.51 17.95 0.90
CA GLU A 175 -19.84 18.51 0.63
C GLU A 175 -21.01 17.73 1.29
N ASP A 176 -20.80 16.46 1.64
CA ASP A 176 -21.84 15.57 2.19
C ASP A 176 -21.92 15.63 3.73
N LEU A 177 -21.33 16.66 4.34
CA LEU A 177 -21.01 16.73 5.77
C LEU A 177 -21.43 18.05 6.41
#